data_AF-A0A2L0B7Z0-F1
#
_entry.id   AF-A0A2L0B7Z0-F1
#
_cell.length_a   1.000
_cell.length_b   1.000
_cell.length_c   1.000
_cell.angle_alpha   90.00
_cell.angle_beta   90.00
_cell.angle_gamma   90.00
#
_symmetry.space_group_name_H-M   'P 1'
#
loop_
_entity.id
_entity.type
_entity.pdbx_description
1 polymer ?
#
loop_
_entity_poly.entity_id
_entity_poly.type
_entity_poly.pdbx_seq_one_letter_code
_entity_poly.pdbx_strand_id
1 'polypeptide(L)'
;FSGYDCESSPCQNGGLCRISEGGGYQCDCPIGTTGTNCEIDSLNECNSNPCQHVEAICQDKLGDYVCYCPPKHNGKNCELYDNTFPGGVGHPVVSRKDQTPYYTVDLERKKELCIKNNCPFKRRNSKCDEECNTYACDFDGNDCSLGMNPWANCTAPIKCWDVFMDGVCNEDCNNVQCLYDGRDCEKTLQPCNPIYDAYCQKHYANGYCDYGCNNAEC
;
A
#
# COMPACT_ATOMS: atom_id res chain seq x y z
N PHE A 1 22.40 -23.60 -22.28
CA PHE A 1 22.70 -22.18 -22.00
C PHE A 1 21.39 -21.43 -21.94
N SER A 2 20.79 -21.36 -20.75
CA SER A 2 19.48 -20.73 -20.52
C SER A 2 19.71 -19.27 -20.13
N GLY A 3 19.42 -18.34 -21.03
CA GLY A 3 19.57 -16.90 -20.79
C GLY A 3 18.43 -16.28 -19.98
N TYR A 4 18.08 -16.84 -18.82
CA TYR A 4 16.92 -16.38 -18.01
C TYR A 4 17.29 -15.95 -16.58
N ASP A 5 18.57 -15.86 -16.25
CA ASP A 5 19.01 -15.73 -14.85
C ASP A 5 18.61 -14.40 -14.18
N CYS A 6 18.30 -13.35 -14.94
CA CYS A 6 17.78 -12.08 -14.42
C CYS A 6 16.25 -11.98 -14.39
N GLU A 7 15.50 -12.90 -15.00
CA GLU A 7 14.04 -12.84 -15.02
C GLU A 7 13.42 -13.01 -13.63
N SER A 8 14.10 -13.77 -12.75
CA SER A 8 13.72 -13.95 -11.35
C SER A 8 14.04 -12.74 -10.47
N SER A 9 14.60 -11.66 -11.02
CA SER A 9 15.03 -10.45 -10.30
C SER A 9 15.85 -10.78 -9.04
N PRO A 10 16.98 -11.51 -9.18
CA PRO A 10 17.74 -12.01 -8.03
C PRO A 10 18.44 -10.89 -7.22
N CYS A 11 18.73 -9.76 -7.86
CA CYS A 11 19.36 -8.61 -7.21
C CYS A 11 18.35 -7.83 -6.35
N GLN A 12 18.72 -7.61 -5.10
CA GLN A 12 17.92 -6.93 -4.08
C GLN A 12 18.33 -5.46 -3.95
N ASN A 13 17.53 -4.68 -3.22
CA ASN A 13 17.86 -3.31 -2.79
C ASN A 13 18.27 -2.35 -3.91
N GLY A 14 17.67 -2.50 -5.09
CA GLY A 14 17.98 -1.65 -6.25
C GLY A 14 19.23 -2.07 -7.04
N GLY A 15 19.80 -3.24 -6.75
CA GLY A 15 20.86 -3.85 -7.55
C GLY A 15 20.44 -4.08 -9.01
N LEU A 16 21.32 -3.73 -9.95
CA LEU A 16 21.09 -3.95 -11.38
C LEU A 16 21.58 -5.34 -11.77
N CYS A 17 20.66 -6.18 -12.25
CA CYS A 17 21.00 -7.51 -12.73
C CYS A 17 21.60 -7.46 -14.15
N ARG A 18 22.78 -8.05 -14.33
CA ARG A 18 23.42 -8.27 -15.62
C ARG A 18 23.65 -9.75 -15.87
N ILE A 19 23.52 -10.17 -17.12
CA ILE A 19 23.89 -11.53 -17.53
C ILE A 19 25.43 -11.61 -17.57
N SER A 20 25.99 -12.63 -16.92
CA SER A 20 27.44 -12.83 -16.88
C SER A 20 27.95 -13.47 -18.17
N GLU A 21 29.12 -13.03 -18.66
CA GLU A 21 29.74 -13.54 -19.89
C GLU A 21 30.09 -15.04 -19.81
N GLY A 22 30.22 -15.60 -18.60
CA GLY A 22 30.47 -17.03 -18.35
C GLY A 22 29.21 -17.90 -18.19
N GLY A 23 28.01 -17.32 -18.33
CA GLY A 23 26.75 -17.92 -17.90
C GLY A 23 26.41 -17.58 -16.44
N GLY A 24 25.13 -17.43 -16.11
CA GLY A 24 24.67 -16.92 -14.82
C GLY A 24 24.28 -15.44 -14.87
N TYR A 25 24.07 -14.87 -13.67
CA TYR A 25 23.83 -13.44 -13.47
C TYR A 25 24.90 -12.83 -12.55
N GLN A 26 24.99 -11.50 -12.59
CA GLN A 26 25.80 -10.68 -11.71
C GLN A 26 24.98 -9.46 -11.30
N CYS A 27 25.02 -9.10 -10.03
CA CYS A 27 24.38 -7.90 -9.52
C CYS A 27 25.39 -6.75 -9.39
N ASP A 28 25.10 -5.62 -10.03
CA ASP A 28 25.77 -4.36 -9.73
C ASP A 28 25.08 -3.73 -8.52
N CYS A 29 25.73 -3.79 -7.37
CA CYS A 29 25.14 -3.31 -6.13
C CYS A 29 25.25 -1.79 -5.99
N PRO A 30 24.16 -1.11 -5.59
CA PRO A 30 24.21 0.31 -5.29
C PRO A 30 25.12 0.57 -4.09
N ILE A 31 25.58 1.81 -3.98
CA ILE A 31 26.42 2.28 -2.88
C ILE A 31 25.76 1.93 -1.55
N GLY A 32 26.53 1.37 -0.63
CA GLY A 32 26.05 0.91 0.67
C GLY A 32 25.63 -0.55 0.71
N THR A 33 25.47 -1.22 -0.44
CA THR A 33 25.16 -2.66 -0.48
C THR A 33 26.27 -3.50 -1.11
N THR A 34 26.38 -4.76 -0.69
CA THR A 34 27.31 -5.76 -1.22
C THR A 34 26.71 -7.16 -1.12
N GLY A 35 27.46 -8.19 -1.52
CA GLY A 35 26.97 -9.57 -1.60
C GLY A 35 26.62 -9.99 -3.02
N THR A 36 26.17 -11.23 -3.18
CA THR A 36 25.91 -11.80 -4.52
C THR A 36 24.64 -11.18 -5.13
N ASN A 37 23.68 -10.86 -4.27
CA ASN A 37 22.38 -10.30 -4.57
C ASN A 37 22.20 -8.90 -3.97
N CYS A 38 23.28 -8.22 -3.55
CA CYS A 38 23.20 -6.93 -2.85
C CYS A 38 22.44 -7.00 -1.52
N GLU A 39 22.53 -8.14 -0.84
CA GLU A 39 21.83 -8.48 0.40
C GLU A 39 22.57 -8.03 1.68
N ILE A 40 23.83 -7.64 1.55
CA ILE A 40 24.70 -7.28 2.67
C ILE A 40 24.80 -5.77 2.77
N ASP A 41 24.58 -5.25 3.97
CA ASP A 41 24.78 -3.84 4.27
C ASP A 41 26.26 -3.58 4.54
N SER A 42 26.84 -2.66 3.78
CA SER A 42 28.26 -2.34 3.81
C SER A 42 28.56 -0.92 4.27
N LEU A 43 27.52 -0.08 4.43
CA LEU A 43 27.65 1.29 4.87
C LEU A 43 26.48 1.63 5.79
N ASN A 44 26.80 2.06 7.01
CA ASN A 44 25.78 2.66 7.86
C ASN A 44 25.66 4.15 7.54
N GLU A 45 24.61 4.55 6.84
CA GLU A 45 24.39 5.94 6.41
C GLU A 45 24.08 6.87 7.58
N CYS A 46 23.57 6.33 8.70
CA CYS A 46 23.28 7.11 9.90
C CYS A 46 24.52 7.71 10.58
N ASN A 47 25.71 7.16 10.35
CA ASN A 47 26.98 7.71 10.87
C ASN A 47 27.24 9.15 10.41
N SER A 48 26.66 9.57 9.28
CA SER A 48 26.78 10.93 8.77
C SER A 48 25.85 11.94 9.46
N ASN A 49 25.00 11.48 10.40
CA ASN A 49 23.91 12.23 11.01
C ASN A 49 23.03 12.95 9.96
N PRO A 50 22.42 12.20 9.04
CA PRO A 50 21.71 12.79 7.91
C PRO A 50 20.38 13.44 8.31
N CYS A 51 19.73 12.99 9.39
CA CYS A 51 18.46 13.51 9.86
C CYS A 51 18.63 14.89 10.50
N GLN A 52 17.84 15.86 10.02
CA GLN A 52 17.78 17.20 10.58
C GLN A 52 16.91 17.19 11.84
N HIS A 53 17.21 18.13 12.75
CA HIS A 53 16.62 18.25 14.08
C HIS A 53 17.15 17.23 15.09
N VAL A 54 17.44 17.72 16.29
CA VAL A 54 18.02 16.92 17.38
C VAL A 54 17.06 15.82 17.87
N GLU A 55 15.76 16.05 17.69
CA GLU A 55 14.69 15.11 18.04
C GLU A 55 14.48 14.01 16.99
N ALA A 56 15.11 14.11 15.81
CA ALA A 56 14.98 13.11 14.78
C ALA A 56 15.87 11.89 15.05
N ILE A 57 15.32 10.69 14.84
CA ILE A 57 16.05 9.44 15.05
C ILE A 57 16.44 8.87 13.69
N CYS A 58 17.74 8.64 13.47
CA CYS A 58 18.21 7.93 12.29
C CYS A 58 18.19 6.42 12.53
N GLN A 59 17.56 5.68 11.63
CA GLN A 59 17.61 4.23 11.58
C GLN A 59 18.25 3.78 10.28
N ASP A 60 19.34 3.05 10.41
CA ASP A 60 20.07 2.42 9.31
C ASP A 60 19.21 1.35 8.64
N LYS A 61 19.30 1.27 7.31
CA LYS A 61 18.66 0.26 6.48
C LYS A 61 19.68 -0.23 5.45
N LEU A 62 19.38 -1.38 4.88
CA LEU A 62 20.23 -1.98 3.87
C LEU A 62 20.36 -1.07 2.64
N GLY A 63 21.48 -0.37 2.51
CA GLY A 63 21.78 0.57 1.42
C GLY A 63 21.02 1.89 1.45
N ASP A 64 20.36 2.23 2.56
CA ASP A 64 19.70 3.52 2.77
C ASP A 64 19.48 3.78 4.27
N TYR A 65 18.88 4.90 4.63
CA TYR A 65 18.45 5.18 6.01
C TYR A 65 17.05 5.76 6.05
N VAL A 66 16.46 5.66 7.23
CA VAL A 66 15.17 6.26 7.55
C VAL A 66 15.34 7.23 8.70
N CYS A 67 14.86 8.46 8.51
CA CYS A 67 14.72 9.43 9.58
C CYS A 67 13.32 9.37 10.17
N TYR A 68 13.22 9.25 11.50
CA TYR A 68 11.97 9.47 12.23
C TYR A 68 11.92 10.93 12.66
N CYS A 69 11.10 11.71 11.97
CA CYS A 69 11.01 13.14 12.10
C CYS A 69 10.00 13.57 13.17
N PRO A 70 10.26 14.70 13.85
CA PRO A 70 9.33 15.25 14.82
C PRO A 70 8.06 15.81 14.15
N PRO A 71 6.98 16.05 14.92
CA PRO A 71 5.78 16.67 14.39
C PRO A 71 6.09 17.98 13.67
N LYS A 72 5.39 18.22 12.57
CA LYS A 72 5.57 19.36 11.67
C LYS A 72 6.85 19.38 10.84
N HIS A 73 7.70 18.37 10.95
CA HIS A 73 8.92 18.22 10.16
C HIS A 73 8.88 16.90 9.39
N ASN A 74 8.94 16.96 8.06
CA ASN A 74 8.88 15.84 7.13
C ASN A 74 10.05 15.95 6.13
N GLY A 75 10.12 15.12 5.09
CA GLY A 75 11.28 15.03 4.20
C GLY A 75 12.16 13.83 4.57
N LYS A 76 12.99 13.35 3.61
CA LYS A 76 13.87 12.19 3.84
C LYS A 76 14.80 12.41 5.03
N ASN A 77 15.17 13.66 5.26
CA ASN A 77 16.07 14.12 6.29
C ASN A 77 15.35 15.06 7.28
N CYS A 78 14.02 15.06 7.36
CA CYS A 78 13.25 15.97 8.22
C CYS A 78 13.45 17.47 7.91
N GLU A 79 13.88 17.79 6.70
CA GLU A 79 14.25 19.14 6.26
C GLU A 79 13.06 20.03 5.87
N LEU A 80 11.86 19.45 5.80
CA LEU A 80 10.67 20.10 5.27
C LEU A 80 9.68 20.39 6.38
N TYR A 81 9.16 21.61 6.40
CA TYR A 81 8.12 22.00 7.36
C TYR A 81 6.73 21.71 6.80
N ASP A 82 5.97 20.84 7.47
CA ASP A 82 4.60 20.49 7.13
C ASP A 82 3.71 20.54 8.37
N ASN A 83 2.94 21.61 8.54
CA ASN A 83 2.05 21.82 9.68
C ASN A 83 1.02 20.72 9.95
N THR A 84 0.75 19.86 8.97
CA THR A 84 -0.22 18.76 9.09
C THR A 84 0.44 17.42 9.45
N PHE A 85 1.77 17.34 9.40
CA PHE A 85 2.49 16.11 9.67
C PHE A 85 2.56 15.81 11.18
N PRO A 86 2.02 14.66 11.65
CA PRO A 86 1.97 14.32 13.06
C PRO A 86 3.33 13.87 13.64
N GLY A 87 4.35 13.71 12.81
CA GLY A 87 5.63 13.08 13.18
C GLY A 87 5.66 11.61 12.74
N GLY A 88 6.86 11.03 12.61
CA GLY A 88 7.04 9.64 12.16
C GLY A 88 8.10 9.53 11.05
N VAL A 89 7.99 8.50 10.21
CA VAL A 89 8.95 8.27 9.12
C VAL A 89 8.93 9.45 8.15
N GLY A 90 10.10 10.05 7.91
CA GLY A 90 10.28 11.13 6.96
C GLY A 90 10.10 10.62 5.52
N HIS A 91 9.19 11.25 4.78
CA HIS A 91 8.91 10.91 3.40
C HIS A 91 9.60 11.89 2.45
N PRO A 92 10.36 11.42 1.44
CA PRO A 92 10.92 12.32 0.44
C PRO A 92 9.80 13.07 -0.28
N VAL A 93 9.87 14.39 -0.32
CA VAL A 93 8.87 15.19 -1.04
C VAL A 93 9.18 15.16 -2.52
N VAL A 94 8.36 14.42 -3.25
CA VAL A 94 8.18 14.64 -4.69
C VAL A 94 7.48 16.00 -4.81
N SER A 95 8.22 17.01 -5.28
CA SER A 95 7.73 18.39 -5.44
C SER A 95 6.34 18.39 -6.11
N ARG A 96 5.37 19.14 -5.56
CA ARG A 96 3.98 19.17 -6.11
C ARG A 96 3.88 19.72 -7.55
N LYS A 97 4.96 20.26 -8.11
CA LYS A 97 5.05 20.58 -9.55
C LYS A 97 5.32 19.37 -10.44
N ASP A 98 5.72 18.25 -9.84
CA ASP A 98 5.98 16.93 -10.45
C ASP A 98 5.10 15.85 -9.80
N GLN A 99 3.83 16.15 -9.50
CA GLN A 99 2.85 15.08 -9.18
C GLN A 99 2.36 14.34 -10.44
N THR A 100 2.73 14.81 -11.62
CA THR A 100 2.40 14.17 -12.90
C THR A 100 3.35 13.06 -13.36
N PRO A 101 4.65 12.93 -13.00
CA PRO A 101 5.49 11.86 -13.53
C PRO A 101 5.53 10.58 -12.67
N TYR A 102 5.54 10.66 -11.33
CA TYR A 102 5.70 9.43 -10.52
C TYR A 102 4.46 8.53 -10.58
N TYR A 103 3.28 9.16 -10.55
CA TYR A 103 2.01 8.45 -10.53
C TYR A 103 1.60 7.91 -11.90
N THR A 104 1.91 8.62 -12.99
CA THR A 104 1.75 8.07 -14.35
C THR A 104 2.71 6.91 -14.56
N VAL A 105 3.96 7.02 -14.07
CA VAL A 105 4.95 5.95 -14.21
C VAL A 105 4.56 4.71 -13.40
N ASP A 106 4.04 4.84 -12.17
CA ASP A 106 3.56 3.67 -11.40
C ASP A 106 2.31 3.04 -12.04
N LEU A 107 1.36 3.85 -12.52
CA LEU A 107 0.18 3.34 -13.21
C LEU A 107 0.53 2.69 -14.56
N GLU A 108 1.46 3.28 -15.32
CA GLU A 108 1.99 2.71 -16.57
C GLU A 108 2.72 1.41 -16.30
N ARG A 109 3.58 1.35 -15.28
CA ARG A 109 4.26 0.11 -14.86
C ARG A 109 3.26 -0.97 -14.43
N LYS A 110 2.22 -0.62 -13.67
CA LYS A 110 1.16 -1.57 -13.28
C LYS A 110 0.34 -2.04 -14.49
N LYS A 111 0.09 -1.17 -15.47
CA LYS A 111 -0.51 -1.54 -16.76
C LYS A 111 0.39 -2.46 -17.57
N GLU A 112 1.70 -2.22 -17.60
CA GLU A 112 2.68 -3.11 -18.22
C GLU A 112 2.72 -4.49 -17.55
N LEU A 113 2.67 -4.54 -16.21
CA LEU A 113 2.53 -5.81 -15.48
C LEU A 113 1.24 -6.54 -15.87
N CYS A 114 0.14 -5.81 -16.04
CA CYS A 114 -1.13 -6.37 -16.50
C CYS A 114 -1.00 -7.08 -17.86
N ILE A 115 -0.32 -6.42 -18.81
CA ILE A 115 -0.03 -6.97 -20.14
C ILE A 115 0.92 -8.16 -20.03
N LYS A 116 1.99 -8.06 -19.22
CA LYS A 116 2.97 -9.12 -18.98
C LYS A 116 2.33 -10.38 -18.39
N ASN A 117 1.37 -10.22 -17.49
CA ASN A 117 0.63 -11.31 -16.85
C ASN A 117 -0.50 -11.89 -17.72
N ASN A 118 -0.66 -11.41 -18.96
CA ASN A 118 -1.72 -11.80 -19.90
C ASN A 118 -3.14 -11.57 -19.36
N CYS A 119 -3.33 -10.61 -18.45
CA CYS A 119 -4.63 -10.26 -17.90
C CYS A 119 -5.69 -9.88 -18.95
N PRO A 120 -5.35 -9.26 -20.11
CA PRO A 120 -6.33 -9.01 -21.16
C PRO A 120 -7.02 -10.25 -21.76
N PHE A 121 -6.42 -11.44 -21.64
CA PHE A 121 -7.02 -12.71 -22.09
C PHE A 121 -7.72 -13.48 -20.96
N LYS A 122 -7.48 -13.06 -19.72
CA LYS A 122 -8.06 -13.65 -18.50
C LYS A 122 -9.34 -12.93 -18.08
N ARG A 123 -9.43 -11.61 -18.29
CA ARG A 123 -10.62 -10.80 -17.98
C ARG A 123 -11.95 -11.37 -18.51
N ARG A 124 -12.99 -11.23 -17.69
CA ARG A 124 -14.39 -11.61 -17.97
C ARG A 124 -14.59 -13.10 -18.27
N ASN A 125 -13.77 -13.96 -17.67
CA ASN A 125 -13.88 -15.41 -17.75
C ASN A 125 -14.66 -16.01 -16.55
N SER A 126 -15.19 -15.18 -15.65
CA SER A 126 -15.89 -15.58 -14.40
C SER A 126 -15.01 -16.32 -13.39
N LYS A 127 -13.69 -16.19 -13.50
CA LYS A 127 -12.69 -16.73 -12.59
C LYS A 127 -11.78 -15.59 -12.17
N CYS A 128 -11.75 -15.29 -10.88
CA CYS A 128 -10.82 -14.29 -10.35
C CYS A 128 -9.37 -14.81 -10.43
N ASP A 129 -8.55 -14.21 -11.28
CA ASP A 129 -7.10 -14.39 -11.31
C ASP A 129 -6.43 -13.32 -10.42
N GLU A 130 -5.93 -13.71 -9.25
CA GLU A 130 -5.38 -12.81 -8.22
C GLU A 130 -4.24 -11.92 -8.74
N GLU A 131 -3.42 -12.41 -9.67
CA GLU A 131 -2.37 -11.59 -10.30
C GLU A 131 -2.91 -10.44 -11.19
N CYS A 132 -4.19 -10.51 -11.55
CA CYS A 132 -4.94 -9.52 -12.32
C CYS A 132 -5.93 -8.73 -11.44
N ASN A 133 -6.03 -9.05 -10.15
CA ASN A 133 -6.88 -8.38 -9.17
C ASN A 133 -6.29 -7.05 -8.71
N THR A 134 -6.04 -6.14 -9.66
CA THR A 134 -5.54 -4.80 -9.39
C THR A 134 -6.39 -3.78 -10.13
N TYR A 135 -6.45 -2.56 -9.60
CA TYR A 135 -7.15 -1.46 -10.27
C TYR A 135 -6.64 -1.22 -11.71
N ALA A 136 -5.33 -1.35 -11.94
CA ALA A 136 -4.74 -1.17 -13.27
C ALA A 136 -5.19 -2.24 -14.29
N CYS A 137 -5.70 -3.37 -13.82
CA CYS A 137 -6.27 -4.47 -14.59
C CYS A 137 -7.81 -4.52 -14.54
N ASP A 138 -8.46 -3.46 -14.06
CA ASP A 138 -9.90 -3.41 -13.83
C ASP A 138 -10.40 -4.58 -12.96
N PHE A 139 -9.61 -5.00 -11.96
CA PHE A 139 -9.93 -6.13 -11.07
C PHE A 139 -10.26 -7.41 -11.86
N ASP A 140 -9.36 -7.78 -12.76
CA ASP A 140 -9.52 -8.88 -13.72
C ASP A 140 -10.77 -8.72 -14.62
N GLY A 141 -10.97 -7.51 -15.14
CA GLY A 141 -12.18 -7.17 -15.89
C GLY A 141 -13.48 -7.29 -15.10
N ASN A 142 -13.39 -7.11 -13.78
CA ASN A 142 -14.39 -7.26 -12.73
C ASN A 142 -14.71 -8.70 -12.31
N ASP A 143 -13.97 -9.72 -12.75
CA ASP A 143 -14.21 -11.09 -12.26
C ASP A 143 -13.91 -11.23 -10.76
N CYS A 144 -12.96 -10.46 -10.24
CA CYS A 144 -12.62 -10.42 -8.80
C CYS A 144 -13.52 -9.48 -7.98
N SER A 145 -14.37 -8.71 -8.63
CA SER A 145 -15.27 -7.73 -8.00
C SER A 145 -16.74 -8.00 -8.30
N LEU A 146 -17.10 -9.28 -8.47
CA LEU A 146 -18.47 -9.75 -8.72
C LEU A 146 -19.13 -9.13 -9.97
N GLY A 147 -18.33 -8.79 -10.98
CA GLY A 147 -18.77 -8.22 -12.24
C GLY A 147 -19.07 -6.72 -12.20
N MET A 148 -18.77 -6.03 -11.10
CA MET A 148 -19.00 -4.59 -10.92
C MET A 148 -17.73 -3.85 -10.53
N ASN A 149 -17.60 -2.58 -10.94
CA ASN A 149 -16.59 -1.68 -10.38
C ASN A 149 -17.23 -0.96 -9.17
N PRO A 150 -16.85 -1.29 -7.92
CA PRO A 150 -17.50 -0.75 -6.73
C PRO A 150 -17.31 0.77 -6.56
N TRP A 151 -16.26 1.33 -7.18
CA TRP A 151 -15.92 2.76 -7.11
C TRP A 151 -16.24 3.51 -8.40
N ALA A 152 -17.03 2.94 -9.32
CA ALA A 152 -17.37 3.59 -10.60
C ALA A 152 -17.99 4.99 -10.44
N ASN A 153 -18.70 5.21 -9.33
CA ASN A 153 -19.35 6.48 -9.03
C ASN A 153 -18.58 7.35 -8.02
N CYS A 154 -17.44 6.87 -7.51
CA CYS A 154 -16.65 7.59 -6.51
C CYS A 154 -15.87 8.72 -7.17
N THR A 155 -16.09 9.96 -6.71
CA THR A 155 -15.42 11.17 -7.22
C THR A 155 -14.49 11.82 -6.20
N ALA A 156 -14.07 11.07 -5.18
CA ALA A 156 -13.17 11.59 -4.15
C ALA A 156 -11.82 12.06 -4.76
N PRO A 157 -11.18 13.07 -4.16
CA PRO A 157 -9.86 13.56 -4.60
C PRO A 157 -8.74 12.53 -4.42
N ILE A 158 -8.94 11.55 -3.54
CA ILE A 158 -8.02 10.43 -3.29
C ILE A 158 -8.62 9.12 -3.83
N LYS A 159 -7.77 8.10 -4.00
CA LYS A 159 -8.21 6.77 -4.43
C LYS A 159 -8.82 5.98 -3.28
N CYS A 160 -10.13 6.01 -3.15
CA CYS A 160 -10.79 5.35 -2.03
C CYS A 160 -10.62 3.82 -2.00
N TRP A 161 -10.28 3.16 -3.11
CA TRP A 161 -9.99 1.73 -3.10
C TRP A 161 -8.63 1.36 -2.48
N ASP A 162 -7.68 2.30 -2.38
CA ASP A 162 -6.35 2.06 -1.79
C ASP A 162 -6.37 2.20 -0.24
N VAL A 163 -7.40 2.88 0.29
CA VAL A 163 -7.58 3.19 1.72
C VAL A 163 -8.85 2.57 2.30
N PHE A 164 -9.61 1.84 1.48
CA PHE A 164 -10.85 1.21 1.91
C PHE A 164 -10.58 0.16 3.00
N MET A 165 -11.18 0.34 4.18
CA MET A 165 -11.10 -0.59 5.32
C MET A 165 -9.67 -0.75 5.83
N ASP A 166 -8.87 0.32 5.80
CA ASP A 166 -7.49 0.35 6.31
C ASP A 166 -7.41 0.72 7.80
N GLY A 167 -8.53 1.09 8.42
CA GLY A 167 -8.66 1.47 9.82
C GLY A 167 -8.37 2.95 10.11
N VAL A 168 -8.08 3.76 9.09
CA VAL A 168 -7.86 5.21 9.19
C VAL A 168 -9.02 5.93 8.53
N CYS A 169 -9.76 6.72 9.31
CA CYS A 169 -10.85 7.52 8.74
C CYS A 169 -10.35 8.52 7.70
N ASN A 170 -10.77 8.36 6.46
CA ASN A 170 -10.56 9.26 5.33
C ASN A 170 -11.89 9.91 4.92
N GLU A 171 -12.12 11.12 5.43
CA GLU A 171 -13.37 11.87 5.23
C GLU A 171 -13.71 12.10 3.75
N ASP A 172 -12.71 12.22 2.87
CA ASP A 172 -12.89 12.34 1.42
C ASP A 172 -13.56 11.09 0.80
N CYS A 173 -13.35 9.92 1.41
CA CYS A 173 -13.90 8.63 1.01
C CYS A 173 -15.15 8.22 1.79
N ASN A 174 -15.48 8.96 2.86
CA ASN A 174 -16.61 8.70 3.74
C ASN A 174 -17.95 9.19 3.15
N ASN A 175 -18.32 8.65 2.00
CA ASN A 175 -19.58 8.96 1.33
C ASN A 175 -20.13 7.73 0.60
N VAL A 176 -21.41 7.76 0.26
CA VAL A 176 -22.11 6.61 -0.35
C VAL A 176 -21.51 6.18 -1.70
N GLN A 177 -20.94 7.11 -2.47
CA GLN A 177 -20.36 6.82 -3.77
C GLN A 177 -19.00 6.11 -3.66
N CYS A 178 -18.32 6.30 -2.53
CA CYS A 178 -17.02 5.73 -2.21
C CYS A 178 -17.10 4.66 -1.09
N LEU A 179 -18.30 4.12 -0.85
CA LEU A 179 -18.56 3.01 0.06
C LEU A 179 -18.23 3.31 1.54
N TYR A 180 -18.42 4.57 1.96
CA TYR A 180 -18.22 5.03 3.35
C TYR A 180 -16.84 4.67 3.91
N ASP A 181 -15.81 4.73 3.06
CA ASP A 181 -14.44 4.45 3.46
C ASP A 181 -14.28 3.10 4.19
N GLY A 182 -14.99 2.06 3.73
CA GLY A 182 -14.93 0.76 4.40
C GLY A 182 -15.46 0.73 5.83
N ARG A 183 -16.16 1.79 6.26
CA ARG A 183 -16.64 2.05 7.63
C ARG A 183 -15.52 2.47 8.60
N ASP A 184 -14.35 2.87 8.12
CA ASP A 184 -13.23 3.32 8.97
C ASP A 184 -13.52 4.62 9.73
N CYS A 185 -14.43 5.44 9.19
CA CYS A 185 -14.93 6.66 9.84
C CYS A 185 -16.07 6.43 10.82
N GLU A 186 -16.68 5.23 10.84
CA GLU A 186 -17.64 4.93 11.88
C GLU A 186 -16.93 4.70 13.20
N LYS A 187 -17.48 5.30 14.26
CA LYS A 187 -17.04 4.95 15.61
C LYS A 187 -17.22 3.45 15.77
N THR A 188 -16.14 2.74 16.05
CA THR A 188 -16.18 1.31 16.38
C THR A 188 -17.17 1.11 17.52
N LEU A 189 -18.37 0.64 17.16
CA LEU A 189 -19.32 0.18 18.14
C LEU A 189 -18.64 -0.98 18.84
N GLN A 190 -18.68 -0.98 20.17
CA GLN A 190 -18.21 -2.14 20.92
C GLN A 190 -19.00 -3.35 20.44
N PRO A 191 -18.39 -4.54 20.32
CA PRO A 191 -19.14 -5.75 19.97
C PRO A 191 -20.32 -5.93 20.93
N CYS A 192 -21.42 -6.52 20.44
CA CYS A 192 -22.56 -6.87 21.27
C CYS A 192 -22.08 -7.58 22.54
N ASN A 193 -22.69 -7.25 23.67
CA ASN A 193 -22.29 -7.82 24.96
C ASN A 193 -22.25 -9.36 24.86
N PRO A 194 -21.11 -10.02 25.13
CA PRO A 194 -20.96 -11.47 24.93
C PRO A 194 -21.96 -12.33 25.70
N ILE A 195 -22.52 -11.82 26.80
CA ILE A 195 -23.55 -12.49 27.60
C ILE A 195 -24.89 -12.52 26.86
N TYR A 196 -25.18 -11.46 26.11
CA TYR A 196 -26.46 -11.28 25.41
C TYR A 196 -26.36 -11.60 23.91
N ASP A 197 -25.16 -11.68 23.33
CA ASP A 197 -24.93 -11.96 21.91
C ASP A 197 -25.65 -13.22 21.43
N ALA A 198 -25.52 -14.33 22.15
CA ALA A 198 -26.22 -15.58 21.80
C ALA A 198 -27.76 -15.48 21.94
N TYR A 199 -28.26 -14.63 22.85
CA TYR A 199 -29.70 -14.37 22.97
C TYR A 199 -30.18 -13.52 21.79
N CYS A 200 -29.47 -12.44 21.48
CA CYS A 200 -29.81 -11.52 20.39
C CYS A 200 -29.78 -12.20 19.03
N GLN A 201 -28.76 -13.01 18.75
CA GLN A 201 -28.69 -13.78 17.50
C GLN A 201 -29.88 -14.74 17.32
N LYS A 202 -30.32 -15.40 18.39
CA LYS A 202 -31.46 -16.34 18.35
C LYS A 202 -32.81 -15.62 18.19
N HIS A 203 -32.90 -14.39 18.67
CA HIS A 203 -34.12 -13.58 18.66
C HIS A 203 -34.12 -12.50 17.55
N TYR A 204 -33.08 -12.43 16.73
CA TYR A 204 -32.96 -11.48 15.63
C TYR A 204 -34.05 -11.70 14.58
N ALA A 205 -34.74 -10.62 14.21
CA ALA A 205 -35.78 -10.60 13.18
C ALA A 205 -36.91 -11.66 13.34
N ASN A 206 -37.20 -12.08 14.58
CA ASN A 206 -38.22 -13.09 14.88
C ASN A 206 -39.67 -12.53 14.95
N GLY A 207 -39.84 -11.21 14.76
CA GLY A 207 -41.14 -10.52 14.83
C GLY A 207 -41.56 -10.06 16.23
N TYR A 208 -40.71 -10.22 17.25
CA TYR A 208 -40.91 -9.74 18.62
C TYR A 208 -39.87 -8.67 18.97
N CYS A 209 -40.24 -7.73 19.85
CA CYS A 209 -39.35 -6.66 20.28
C CYS A 209 -38.56 -7.08 21.53
N ASP A 210 -37.25 -7.24 21.38
CA ASP A 210 -36.32 -7.56 22.46
C ASP A 210 -35.47 -6.31 22.80
N TYR A 211 -35.88 -5.56 23.82
CA TYR A 211 -35.22 -4.28 24.19
C TYR A 211 -33.74 -4.41 24.52
N GLY A 212 -33.30 -5.56 25.04
CA GLY A 212 -31.89 -5.83 25.35
C GLY A 212 -31.00 -5.96 24.12
N CYS A 213 -31.60 -6.18 22.94
CA CYS A 213 -30.93 -6.29 21.65
C CYS A 213 -31.20 -5.07 20.75
N ASN A 214 -31.96 -4.08 21.23
CA ASN A 214 -32.32 -2.89 20.45
C ASN A 214 -31.31 -1.76 20.68
N ASN A 215 -30.07 -2.00 20.29
CA ASN A 215 -28.97 -1.04 20.31
C ASN A 215 -28.17 -1.18 19.01
N ALA A 216 -27.22 -0.28 18.78
CA ALA A 216 -26.52 -0.25 17.49
C ALA A 216 -25.53 -1.42 17.33
N GLU A 217 -25.13 -2.04 18.46
CA GLU A 217 -24.14 -3.10 18.52
C GLU A 217 -24.65 -4.56 18.44
N CYS A 218 -25.96 -4.86 18.57
CA CYS A 218 -26.51 -6.23 18.78
C CYS A 218 -27.51 -6.81 17.73
#